data_AF-A0A5C5Z658-F1
#
_entry.id   AF-A0A5C5Z658-F1
#
_cell.length_a   1.000
_cell.length_b   1.000
_cell.length_c   1.000
_cell.angle_alpha   90.00
_cell.angle_beta   90.00
_cell.angle_gamma   90.00
#
_symmetry.space_group_name_H-M   'P 1'
#
loop_
_entity.id
_entity.type
_entity.pdbx_description
1 polymer ?
#
loop_
_entity_poly.entity_id
_entity_poly.type
_entity_poly.pdbx_seq_one_letter_code
_entity_poly.pdbx_strand_id
1 'polypeptide(L)'
;MKARFLFVLSAAIALGLSAHAQDAAPTTQPPAAADTPAAVDATDAPAVEKDSHTLAAETLLETMNMKEVTKRNVDDMLAMQIQQQPQLGMFKDVMQGFLRKHLSYESLKDDMVKMYKEEFTENELGQLSDFYQTPVGKKAIERLPTLTAKGAQLGMLRVQQNMGELQELIMKRTMELQGGAGPQSLPTIAPQ
;
A
#
# COMPACT_ATOMS: atom_id res chain seq x y z
N MET A 1 24.03 31.73 8.87
CA MET A 1 24.31 30.94 7.65
C MET A 1 23.12 30.03 7.39
N LYS A 2 22.45 30.18 6.24
CA LYS A 2 21.27 29.38 5.84
C LYS A 2 21.75 28.33 4.84
N ALA A 3 21.81 27.06 5.24
CA ALA A 3 22.13 25.95 4.35
C ALA A 3 20.84 25.19 4.01
N ARG A 4 20.32 25.43 2.81
CA ARG A 4 19.33 24.62 2.13
C ARG A 4 20.07 23.38 1.62
N PHE A 5 19.66 22.17 1.98
CA PHE A 5 20.07 20.97 1.23
C PHE A 5 18.84 20.16 0.86
N LEU A 6 18.75 19.98 -0.46
CA LEU A 6 17.66 19.47 -1.27
C LEU A 6 17.19 18.06 -0.86
N PHE A 7 15.87 17.93 -0.80
CA PHE A 7 15.12 16.71 -1.09
C PHE A 7 15.59 16.13 -2.44
N VAL A 8 16.02 14.87 -2.48
CA VAL A 8 16.12 14.11 -3.72
C VAL A 8 15.01 13.07 -3.73
N LEU A 9 14.11 13.30 -4.66
CA LEU A 9 12.92 12.55 -5.02
C LEU A 9 13.29 11.52 -6.10
N SER A 10 12.76 10.30 -5.96
CA SER A 10 12.41 9.32 -7.00
C SER A 10 13.49 8.64 -7.85
N ALA A 11 13.42 7.31 -7.83
CA ALA A 11 13.52 6.48 -9.04
C ALA A 11 12.48 5.35 -8.97
N ALA A 12 11.30 5.61 -9.50
CA ALA A 12 10.33 4.60 -9.88
C ALA A 12 10.78 4.03 -11.24
N ILE A 13 11.01 2.72 -11.32
CA ILE A 13 11.20 2.02 -12.60
C ILE A 13 9.82 1.52 -13.04
N ALA A 14 9.19 2.31 -13.89
CA ALA A 14 8.01 1.92 -14.65
C ALA A 14 8.46 1.07 -15.85
N LEU A 15 8.01 -0.19 -15.89
CA LEU A 15 7.96 -0.97 -17.12
C LEU A 15 6.52 -0.93 -17.63
N GLY A 16 6.32 -0.06 -18.62
CA GLY A 16 5.07 0.09 -19.33
C GLY A 16 4.88 -1.01 -20.37
N LEU A 17 3.65 -1.51 -20.46
CA LEU A 17 3.10 -2.05 -21.69
C LEU A 17 1.76 -1.34 -21.92
N SER A 18 1.81 -0.23 -22.65
CA SER A 18 0.62 0.46 -23.13
C SER A 18 0.17 -0.20 -24.43
N ALA A 19 -0.96 -0.90 -24.38
CA ALA A 19 -1.79 -1.15 -25.55
C ALA A 19 -3.04 -0.27 -25.44
N HIS A 20 -3.00 0.89 -26.11
CA HIS A 20 -4.20 1.64 -26.46
C HIS A 20 -4.76 1.06 -27.76
N ALA A 21 -5.93 0.43 -27.69
CA ALA A 21 -6.82 0.31 -28.83
C ALA A 21 -8.24 0.56 -28.34
N GLN A 22 -8.70 1.73 -28.76
CA GLN A 22 -9.96 2.38 -28.48
C GLN A 22 -10.92 1.95 -29.58
N ASP A 23 -11.96 1.21 -29.24
CA ASP A 23 -13.13 1.03 -30.10
C ASP A 23 -14.38 0.93 -29.22
N ALA A 24 -14.91 2.11 -28.89
CA ALA A 24 -16.21 2.26 -28.29
C ALA A 24 -17.20 2.60 -29.40
N ALA A 25 -18.05 1.64 -29.76
CA ALA A 25 -19.24 1.90 -30.56
C ALA A 25 -20.43 2.25 -29.63
N PRO A 26 -21.36 3.10 -30.08
CA PRO A 26 -22.30 3.81 -29.22
C PRO A 26 -23.61 3.03 -29.06
N THR A 27 -24.12 2.91 -27.83
CA THR A 27 -25.53 2.59 -27.61
C THR A 27 -26.30 3.84 -27.25
N THR A 28 -27.22 4.14 -28.15
CA THR A 28 -28.21 5.21 -28.16
C THR A 28 -29.24 5.06 -27.04
N GLN A 29 -29.44 6.12 -26.26
CA GLN A 29 -30.75 6.39 -25.64
C GLN A 29 -30.97 7.90 -25.44
N PRO A 30 -31.95 8.51 -26.13
CA PRO A 30 -32.55 9.79 -25.73
C PRO A 30 -34.08 9.67 -25.55
N PRO A 31 -34.76 10.69 -24.99
CA PRO A 31 -34.46 11.50 -23.80
C PRO A 31 -35.64 11.49 -22.80
N ALA A 32 -35.40 11.72 -21.51
CA ALA A 32 -36.47 12.07 -20.56
C ALA A 32 -36.42 13.57 -20.25
N ALA A 33 -37.59 14.19 -20.37
CA ALA A 33 -37.83 15.62 -20.44
C ALA A 33 -37.43 16.41 -19.19
N ALA A 34 -37.13 17.68 -19.42
CA ALA A 34 -36.92 18.72 -18.44
C ALA A 34 -38.17 18.98 -17.59
N ASP A 35 -37.96 19.34 -16.32
CA ASP A 35 -38.60 20.51 -15.72
C ASP A 35 -37.87 20.92 -14.42
N THR A 36 -37.66 22.21 -14.28
CA THR A 36 -37.23 22.94 -13.07
C THR A 36 -37.86 24.34 -13.24
N PRO A 37 -38.28 25.11 -12.21
CA PRO A 37 -37.80 25.11 -10.82
C PRO A 37 -38.88 25.27 -9.72
N ALA A 38 -38.54 24.90 -8.50
CA ALA A 38 -39.09 25.57 -7.32
C ALA A 38 -38.08 25.53 -6.17
N ALA A 39 -37.61 26.73 -5.79
CA ALA A 39 -36.89 26.95 -4.56
C ALA A 39 -37.86 26.81 -3.37
N VAL A 40 -37.52 25.97 -2.40
CA VAL A 40 -38.05 26.04 -1.04
C VAL A 40 -36.94 25.77 -0.04
N ASP A 41 -36.74 26.78 0.79
CA ASP A 41 -36.38 26.77 2.20
C ASP A 41 -35.12 26.02 2.68
N ALA A 42 -34.15 26.82 3.09
CA ALA A 42 -33.05 26.39 3.94
C ALA A 42 -33.56 26.31 5.39
N THR A 43 -33.63 25.11 5.97
CA THR A 43 -33.35 24.81 7.38
C THR A 43 -33.25 23.29 7.53
N ASP A 44 -32.25 22.87 8.32
CA ASP A 44 -31.82 21.50 8.60
C ASP A 44 -30.95 20.87 7.49
N ALA A 45 -29.63 21.07 7.61
CA ALA A 45 -28.68 20.28 6.84
C ALA A 45 -28.79 18.82 7.31
N PRO A 46 -29.23 17.88 6.46
CA PRO A 46 -29.25 16.48 6.87
C PRO A 46 -27.80 16.06 7.12
N ALA A 47 -27.56 15.38 8.24
CA ALA A 47 -26.39 14.53 8.34
C ALA A 47 -26.41 13.63 7.11
N VAL A 48 -25.40 13.75 6.24
CA VAL A 48 -25.31 12.91 5.05
C VAL A 48 -25.26 11.46 5.54
N GLU A 49 -26.37 10.76 5.39
CA GLU A 49 -26.47 9.34 5.67
C GLU A 49 -25.45 8.66 4.75
N LYS A 50 -24.44 8.01 5.35
CA LYS A 50 -23.39 7.34 4.59
C LYS A 50 -24.02 6.21 3.77
N ASP A 51 -23.61 6.06 2.50
CA ASP A 51 -24.09 4.97 1.66
C ASP A 51 -23.71 3.59 2.23
N SER A 52 -24.52 2.58 1.93
CA SER A 52 -24.34 1.21 2.41
C SER A 52 -22.97 0.62 2.07
N HIS A 53 -22.43 0.94 0.88
CA HIS A 53 -21.11 0.49 0.45
C HIS A 53 -19.98 1.11 1.29
N THR A 54 -20.08 2.40 1.64
CA THR A 54 -19.22 3.05 2.62
C THR A 54 -19.29 2.37 3.99
N LEU A 55 -20.50 2.10 4.50
CA LEU A 55 -20.69 1.45 5.79
C LEU A 55 -20.10 0.03 5.83
N ALA A 56 -20.24 -0.74 4.74
CA ALA A 56 -19.64 -2.07 4.60
C ALA A 56 -18.11 -2.03 4.64
N ALA A 57 -17.49 -1.07 3.93
CA ALA A 57 -16.04 -0.87 3.98
C ALA A 57 -15.57 -0.46 5.38
N GLU A 58 -16.25 0.47 6.04
CA GLU A 58 -15.92 0.87 7.41
C GLU A 58 -16.00 -0.30 8.39
N THR A 59 -17.05 -1.11 8.29
CA THR A 59 -17.25 -2.32 9.10
C THR A 59 -16.11 -3.31 8.93
N LEU A 60 -15.64 -3.51 7.69
CA LEU A 60 -14.49 -4.37 7.41
C LEU A 60 -13.21 -3.84 8.07
N LEU A 61 -12.91 -2.55 7.92
CA LEU A 61 -11.71 -1.94 8.51
C LEU A 61 -11.72 -2.01 10.04
N GLU A 62 -12.89 -1.85 10.66
CA GLU A 62 -13.08 -2.00 12.10
C GLU A 62 -12.92 -3.46 12.54
N THR A 63 -13.47 -4.41 11.78
CA THR A 63 -13.32 -5.85 12.01
C THR A 63 -11.85 -6.27 11.96
N MET A 64 -11.08 -5.69 11.04
CA MET A 64 -9.63 -5.91 10.93
C MET A 64 -8.80 -5.15 11.99
N ASN A 65 -9.46 -4.39 12.88
CA ASN A 65 -8.84 -3.61 13.95
C ASN A 65 -7.80 -2.59 13.46
N MET A 66 -8.11 -1.89 12.36
CA MET A 66 -7.17 -0.96 11.71
C MET A 66 -6.73 0.21 12.59
N LYS A 67 -7.55 0.59 13.58
CA LYS A 67 -7.17 1.59 14.58
C LYS A 67 -5.98 1.15 15.44
N GLU A 68 -6.00 -0.07 15.94
CA GLU A 68 -4.88 -0.58 16.75
C GLU A 68 -3.67 -0.93 15.86
N VAL A 69 -3.90 -1.43 14.64
CA VAL A 69 -2.83 -1.75 13.69
C VAL A 69 -2.05 -0.50 13.29
N THR A 70 -2.73 0.57 12.86
CA THR A 70 -2.06 1.83 12.48
C THR A 70 -1.27 2.43 13.65
N LYS A 71 -1.85 2.44 14.85
CA LYS A 71 -1.18 2.88 16.08
C LYS A 71 0.08 2.06 16.37
N ARG A 72 -0.02 0.73 16.34
CA ARG A 72 1.13 -0.17 16.55
C ARG A 72 2.21 0.06 15.50
N ASN A 73 1.84 0.20 14.24
CA ASN A 73 2.80 0.45 13.16
C ASN A 73 3.57 1.76 13.38
N VAL A 74 2.90 2.83 13.83
CA VAL A 74 3.58 4.09 14.19
C VAL A 74 4.56 3.88 15.34
N ASP A 75 4.12 3.18 16.39
CA ASP A 75 4.96 2.93 17.56
C ASP A 75 6.18 2.05 17.21
N ASP A 76 6.00 0.99 16.40
CA ASP A 76 7.06 0.08 15.92
C ASP A 76 8.06 0.79 14.99
N MET A 77 7.56 1.59 14.04
CA MET A 77 8.40 2.37 13.12
C MET A 77 9.30 3.34 13.90
N LEU A 78 8.73 4.03 14.89
CA LEU A 78 9.49 4.96 15.72
C LEU A 78 10.51 4.23 16.61
N ALA A 79 10.13 3.08 17.18
CA ALA A 79 11.05 2.26 17.96
C ALA A 79 12.25 1.79 17.13
N MET A 80 12.00 1.32 15.91
CA MET A 80 13.05 0.91 14.97
C MET A 80 13.99 2.07 14.63
N GLN A 81 13.43 3.25 14.34
CA GLN A 81 14.22 4.44 14.01
C GLN A 81 15.10 4.90 15.18
N ILE A 82 14.58 4.89 16.41
CA ILE A 82 15.34 5.23 17.62
C ILE A 82 16.41 4.18 17.93
N GLN A 83 16.12 2.90 17.70
CA GLN A 83 17.10 1.83 17.87
C GLN A 83 18.30 2.02 16.92
N GLN A 84 18.06 2.46 15.70
CA GLN A 84 19.12 2.78 14.73
C GLN A 84 19.84 4.10 15.06
N GLN A 85 19.14 5.09 15.61
CA GLN A 85 19.67 6.41 15.93
C GLN A 85 19.23 6.87 17.34
N PRO A 86 19.96 6.46 18.39
CA PRO A 86 19.57 6.73 19.78
C PRO A 86 19.38 8.22 20.11
N GLN A 87 20.08 9.12 19.41
CA GLN A 87 19.94 10.57 19.57
C GLN A 87 18.52 11.08 19.27
N LEU A 88 17.74 10.33 18.49
CA LEU A 88 16.35 10.68 18.20
C LEU A 88 15.42 10.46 19.40
N GLY A 89 15.86 9.72 20.43
CA GLY A 89 15.04 9.42 21.61
C GLY A 89 14.49 10.67 22.30
N MET A 90 15.23 11.77 22.31
CA MET A 90 14.77 13.04 22.90
C MET A 90 13.65 13.73 22.11
N PHE A 91 13.46 13.35 20.84
CA PHE A 91 12.39 13.87 19.97
C PHE A 91 11.23 12.88 19.81
N LYS A 92 11.23 11.78 20.58
CA LYS A 92 10.22 10.71 20.47
C LYS A 92 8.80 11.26 20.50
N ASP A 93 8.47 12.10 21.48
CA ASP A 93 7.11 12.62 21.64
C ASP A 93 6.69 13.52 20.48
N VAL A 94 7.62 14.33 19.95
CA VAL A 94 7.38 15.20 18.79
C VAL A 94 7.11 14.36 17.54
N MET A 95 7.96 13.35 17.28
CA MET A 95 7.79 12.44 16.15
C MET A 95 6.51 11.63 16.27
N GLN A 96 6.23 11.06 17.45
CA GLN A 96 5.02 10.28 17.70
C GLN A 96 3.77 11.13 17.52
N GLY A 97 3.75 12.36 18.03
CA GLY A 97 2.65 13.30 17.86
C GLY A 97 2.42 13.64 16.38
N PHE A 98 3.49 13.92 15.63
CA PHE A 98 3.41 14.16 14.18
C PHE A 98 2.86 12.95 13.43
N LEU A 99 3.42 11.76 13.67
CA LEU A 99 3.02 10.53 12.98
C LEU A 99 1.57 10.17 13.31
N ARG A 100 1.14 10.25 14.57
CA ARG A 100 -0.26 9.99 14.94
C ARG A 100 -1.23 10.98 14.31
N LYS A 101 -0.82 12.24 14.15
CA LYS A 101 -1.67 13.24 13.48
C LYS A 101 -1.93 12.89 12.01
N HIS A 102 -0.95 12.33 11.32
CA HIS A 102 -1.01 12.11 9.87
C HIS A 102 -1.25 10.65 9.46
N LEU A 103 -0.99 9.69 10.34
CA LEU A 103 -1.08 8.25 10.10
C LEU A 103 -2.02 7.54 11.08
N SER A 104 -2.83 8.29 11.84
CA SER A 104 -3.92 7.69 12.62
C SER A 104 -4.96 7.09 11.69
N TYR A 105 -5.68 6.10 12.20
CA TYR A 105 -6.85 5.56 11.50
C TYR A 105 -7.85 6.66 11.17
N GLU A 106 -8.12 7.60 12.09
CA GLU A 106 -9.03 8.72 11.85
C GLU A 106 -8.57 9.62 10.69
N SER A 107 -7.25 9.82 10.53
CA SER A 107 -6.71 10.60 9.41
C SER A 107 -6.75 9.85 8.08
N LEU A 108 -6.69 8.52 8.11
CA LEU A 108 -6.58 7.69 6.90
C LEU A 108 -7.91 7.01 6.52
N LYS A 109 -8.93 7.04 7.38
CA LYS A 109 -10.16 6.25 7.25
C LYS A 109 -10.82 6.46 5.91
N ASP A 110 -11.00 7.70 5.48
CA ASP A 110 -11.71 8.02 4.24
C ASP A 110 -10.97 7.50 2.99
N ASP A 111 -9.64 7.65 2.96
CA ASP A 111 -8.79 7.12 1.89
C ASP A 111 -8.79 5.59 1.87
N MET A 112 -8.76 4.95 3.05
CA MET A 112 -8.84 3.49 3.17
C MET A 112 -10.20 2.99 2.70
N VAL A 113 -11.30 3.61 3.14
CA VAL A 113 -12.66 3.25 2.70
C VAL A 113 -12.76 3.33 1.18
N LYS A 114 -12.29 4.43 0.58
CA LYS A 114 -12.29 4.60 -0.87
C LYS A 114 -11.54 3.47 -1.58
N MET A 115 -10.32 3.16 -1.13
CA MET A 115 -9.50 2.08 -1.69
C MET A 115 -10.21 0.73 -1.67
N TYR A 116 -10.88 0.40 -0.56
CA TYR A 116 -11.61 -0.88 -0.46
C TYR A 116 -12.89 -0.90 -1.33
N LYS A 117 -13.58 0.23 -1.47
CA LYS A 117 -14.77 0.33 -2.35
C LYS A 117 -14.41 0.21 -3.83
N GLU A 118 -13.22 0.64 -4.22
CA GLU A 118 -12.75 0.52 -5.61
C GLU A 118 -12.43 -0.93 -5.99
N GLU A 119 -11.99 -1.75 -5.02
CA GLU A 119 -11.56 -3.13 -5.26
C GLU A 119 -12.64 -4.18 -4.99
N PHE A 120 -13.59 -3.90 -4.10
CA PHE A 120 -14.59 -4.87 -3.65
C PHE A 120 -16.01 -4.30 -3.75
N THR A 121 -16.92 -5.15 -4.20
CA THR A 121 -18.36 -4.86 -4.12
C THR A 121 -18.83 -4.82 -2.67
N GLU A 122 -19.95 -4.15 -2.41
CA GLU A 122 -20.56 -4.09 -1.06
C GLU A 122 -20.78 -5.49 -0.46
N ASN A 123 -21.28 -6.43 -1.26
CA ASN A 123 -21.51 -7.81 -0.82
C ASN A 123 -20.21 -8.54 -0.43
N GLU A 124 -19.13 -8.34 -1.19
CA GLU A 124 -17.82 -8.94 -0.87
C GLU A 124 -17.22 -8.35 0.40
N LEU A 125 -17.37 -7.03 0.61
CA LEU A 125 -16.95 -6.38 1.87
C LEU A 125 -17.71 -6.95 3.09
N GLY A 126 -19.00 -7.23 2.92
CA GLY A 126 -19.82 -7.92 3.92
C GLY A 126 -19.29 -9.33 4.21
N GLN A 127 -19.08 -10.15 3.18
CA GLN A 127 -18.56 -11.51 3.33
C GLN A 127 -17.15 -11.55 3.95
N LEU A 128 -16.28 -10.60 3.59
CA LEU A 128 -14.97 -10.46 4.22
C LEU A 128 -15.10 -10.12 5.70
N SER A 129 -16.02 -9.21 6.05
CA SER A 129 -16.28 -8.85 7.44
C SER A 129 -16.75 -10.08 8.24
N ASP A 130 -17.71 -10.85 7.71
CA ASP A 130 -18.20 -12.08 8.34
C ASP A 130 -17.07 -13.10 8.56
N PHE A 131 -16.24 -13.31 7.53
CA PHE A 131 -15.09 -14.21 7.65
C PHE A 131 -14.12 -13.74 8.73
N TYR A 132 -13.73 -12.47 8.73
CA TYR A 132 -12.76 -11.93 9.68
C TYR A 132 -13.29 -11.85 11.12
N GLN A 133 -14.60 -11.89 11.33
CA GLN A 133 -15.18 -12.04 12.66
C GLN A 133 -15.03 -13.45 13.24
N THR A 134 -14.86 -14.48 12.40
CA THR A 134 -14.64 -15.86 12.86
C THR A 134 -13.32 -16.02 13.63
N PRO A 135 -13.18 -17.04 14.49
CA PRO A 135 -11.91 -17.32 15.18
C PRO A 135 -10.73 -17.54 14.23
N VAL A 136 -10.97 -18.19 13.09
CA VAL A 136 -9.92 -18.42 12.08
C VAL A 136 -9.59 -17.15 11.31
N GLY A 137 -10.59 -16.31 10.99
CA GLY A 137 -10.39 -15.03 10.33
C GLY A 137 -9.59 -14.04 11.18
N LYS A 138 -9.90 -13.93 12.47
CA LYS A 138 -9.09 -13.13 13.42
C LYS A 138 -7.64 -13.62 13.48
N LYS A 139 -7.44 -14.93 13.58
CA LYS A 139 -6.10 -15.54 13.53
C LYS A 139 -5.39 -15.25 12.21
N ALA A 140 -6.12 -15.22 11.08
CA ALA A 140 -5.54 -14.89 9.78
C ALA A 140 -5.01 -13.44 9.75
N ILE A 141 -5.78 -12.47 10.23
CA ILE A 141 -5.34 -11.06 10.35
C ILE A 141 -4.04 -10.96 11.16
N GLU A 142 -3.96 -11.68 12.27
CA GLU A 142 -2.78 -11.65 13.15
C GLU A 142 -1.55 -12.38 12.56
N ARG A 143 -1.76 -13.50 11.87
CA ARG A 143 -0.68 -14.44 11.56
C ARG A 143 -0.22 -14.42 10.12
N LEU A 144 -1.07 -14.10 9.15
CA LEU A 144 -0.68 -14.08 7.74
C LEU A 144 0.46 -13.09 7.47
N PRO A 145 0.46 -11.84 7.98
CA PRO A 145 1.59 -10.93 7.78
C PRO A 145 2.91 -11.49 8.33
N THR A 146 2.86 -12.17 9.48
CA THR A 146 4.04 -12.83 10.08
C THR A 146 4.54 -13.97 9.20
N LEU A 147 3.63 -14.77 8.63
CA LEU A 147 4.00 -15.86 7.72
C LEU A 147 4.62 -15.33 6.43
N THR A 148 4.07 -14.25 5.86
CA THR A 148 4.65 -13.57 4.69
C THR A 148 6.07 -13.08 4.99
N ALA A 149 6.28 -12.43 6.14
CA ALA A 149 7.61 -11.97 6.54
C ALA A 149 8.62 -13.12 6.71
N LYS A 150 8.20 -14.23 7.33
CA LYS A 150 9.03 -15.44 7.46
C LYS A 150 9.35 -16.09 6.11
N GLY A 151 8.37 -16.10 5.19
CA GLY A 151 8.56 -16.60 3.83
C GLY A 151 9.62 -15.79 3.07
N ALA A 152 9.57 -14.46 3.16
CA ALA A 152 10.58 -13.58 2.57
C ALA A 152 11.98 -13.82 3.16
N GLN A 153 12.08 -13.96 4.49
CA GLN A 153 13.35 -14.28 5.18
C GLN A 153 13.93 -15.63 4.72
N LEU A 154 13.07 -16.65 4.57
CA LEU A 154 13.48 -17.95 4.08
C LEU A 154 14.02 -17.86 2.64
N GLY A 155 13.35 -17.09 1.77
CA GLY A 155 13.81 -16.83 0.41
C GLY A 155 15.20 -16.19 0.38
N MET A 156 15.40 -15.13 1.17
CA MET A 156 16.69 -14.45 1.31
C MET A 156 17.79 -15.40 1.80
N LEU A 157 17.50 -16.24 2.80
CA LEU A 157 18.45 -17.23 3.30
C LEU A 157 18.84 -18.24 2.21
N ARG A 158 17.87 -18.73 1.42
CA ARG A 158 18.13 -19.65 0.31
C ARG A 158 19.03 -19.01 -0.74
N VAL A 159 18.82 -17.74 -1.09
CA VAL A 159 19.71 -17.02 -2.03
C VAL A 159 21.12 -16.89 -1.46
N GLN A 160 21.26 -16.53 -0.18
CA GLN A 160 22.57 -16.42 0.47
C GLN A 160 23.32 -17.76 0.50
N GLN A 161 22.63 -18.86 0.82
CA GLN A 161 23.20 -20.21 0.86
C GLN A 161 23.68 -20.70 -0.51
N ASN A 162 23.04 -20.26 -1.60
CA ASN A 162 23.34 -20.68 -2.96
C ASN A 162 24.01 -19.56 -3.80
N MET A 163 24.60 -18.56 -3.13
CA MET A 163 25.21 -17.41 -3.80
C MET A 163 26.36 -17.82 -4.73
N GLY A 164 27.11 -18.87 -4.37
CA GLY A 164 28.20 -19.40 -5.21
C GLY A 164 27.69 -19.97 -6.55
N GLU A 165 26.61 -20.76 -6.52
CA GLU A 165 25.95 -21.27 -7.73
C GLU A 165 25.47 -20.11 -8.62
N LEU A 166 24.84 -19.10 -8.02
CA LEU A 166 24.40 -17.91 -8.76
C LEU A 166 25.57 -17.18 -9.44
N GLN A 167 26.70 -17.01 -8.76
CA GLN A 167 27.91 -16.39 -9.32
C GLN A 167 28.46 -17.20 -10.51
N GLU A 168 28.49 -18.53 -10.39
CA GLU A 168 28.93 -19.42 -11.47
C GLU A 168 28.01 -19.33 -12.70
N LEU A 169 26.69 -19.32 -12.49
CA LEU A 169 25.70 -19.16 -13.56
C LEU A 169 25.86 -17.82 -14.28
N ILE A 170 26.08 -16.73 -13.54
CA ILE A 170 26.33 -15.40 -14.12
C ILE A 170 27.65 -15.40 -14.92
N MET A 171 28.74 -15.97 -14.37
CA MET A 171 30.03 -16.04 -15.05
C MET A 171 29.94 -16.84 -16.35
N LYS A 172 29.28 -18.00 -16.31
CA LYS A 172 29.04 -18.83 -17.50
C LYS A 172 28.28 -18.06 -18.57
N ARG A 173 27.16 -17.41 -18.21
CA ARG A 173 26.37 -16.63 -19.15
C ARG A 173 27.17 -15.47 -19.76
N THR A 174 28.03 -14.86 -18.95
CA THR A 174 28.92 -13.78 -19.39
C THR A 174 29.90 -14.26 -20.46
N MET A 175 30.53 -15.42 -20.26
CA MET A 175 31.43 -16.03 -21.24
C MET A 175 30.72 -16.38 -22.55
N GLU A 176 29.49 -16.93 -22.48
CA GLU A 176 28.66 -17.20 -23.66
C GLU A 176 28.38 -15.92 -24.47
N LEU A 177 28.02 -14.84 -23.78
CA LEU A 177 27.73 -13.55 -24.43
C LEU A 177 29.00 -12.92 -25.03
N GLN A 178 30.14 -13.01 -24.34
CA GLN A 178 31.43 -12.48 -24.85
C GLN A 178 32.01 -13.31 -26.00
N GLY A 179 31.73 -14.62 -26.04
CA GLY A 179 32.03 -15.49 -27.18
C GLY A 179 31.13 -15.26 -28.40
N GLY A 180 29.99 -14.57 -28.22
CA GLY A 180 29.03 -14.22 -29.27
C GLY A 180 29.05 -12.76 -29.73
N ALA A 181 29.57 -11.83 -28.92
CA ALA A 181 29.80 -10.43 -29.27
C ALA A 181 30.83 -9.81 -28.31
N GLY A 182 31.74 -8.98 -28.83
CA GLY A 182 32.84 -8.34 -28.09
C GLY A 182 32.44 -7.55 -26.83
N PRO A 183 33.44 -7.05 -26.06
CA PRO A 183 33.29 -6.71 -24.65
C PRO A 183 32.31 -5.57 -24.43
N GLN A 184 31.12 -5.90 -23.92
CA GLN A 184 30.30 -4.94 -23.19
C GLN A 184 30.45 -5.24 -21.70
N SER A 185 31.12 -4.32 -21.02
CA SER A 185 31.39 -4.32 -19.59
C SER A 185 30.11 -4.53 -18.78
N LEU A 186 30.06 -5.63 -18.03
CA LEU A 186 29.02 -5.85 -17.03
C LEU A 186 29.11 -4.79 -15.91
N PRO A 187 27.98 -4.35 -15.35
CA PRO A 187 27.98 -3.58 -14.12
C PRO A 187 28.49 -4.46 -12.98
N THR A 188 29.57 -4.01 -12.32
CA THR A 188 30.08 -4.60 -11.08
C THR A 188 29.03 -4.40 -9.98
N ILE A 189 28.37 -5.47 -9.54
CA ILE A 189 27.60 -5.45 -8.29
C ILE A 189 28.61 -5.63 -7.16
N ALA A 190 29.09 -4.51 -6.62
CA ALA A 190 29.95 -4.51 -5.46
C ALA A 190 29.16 -4.99 -4.22
N PRO A 191 29.78 -5.78 -3.33
CA PRO A 191 29.19 -6.09 -2.04
C PRO A 191 29.17 -4.80 -1.18
N GLN A 192 28.01 -4.48 -0.62
CA GLN A 192 27.89 -3.58 0.54
C GLN A 192 28.07 -4.38 1.82
#